data_AF-A0A2W4RGH8-F1
#
_entry.id   AF-A0A2W4RGH8-F1
#
_cell.length_a   1.000
_cell.length_b   1.000
_cell.length_c   1.000
_cell.angle_alpha   90.00
_cell.angle_beta   90.00
_cell.angle_gamma   90.00
#
_symmetry.space_group_name_H-M   'P 1'
#
loop_
_entity.id
_entity.type
_entity.pdbx_description
1 polymer ?
#
loop_
_entity_poly.entity_id
_entity_poly.type
_entity_poly.pdbx_seq_one_letter_code
_entity_poly.pdbx_strand_id
1 'polypeptide(L)'
;MAQRGQGRLTDVIVWLAIATGVVLSLIGARFLLQPEHAATFFGIDRHNPGFAPHAAIALRDLWLGLLMIAFAVLRDWRAVALWFSLATLVCFGDAVIAAASSGRWISVAFHGGSGLFCGAVAAYAWRLARPSAQ
;
A
#
# COMPACT_ATOMS: atom_id res chain seq x y z
N MET A 1 -3.91 -10.85 31.09
CA MET A 1 -2.78 -10.41 30.22
C MET A 1 -3.10 -10.52 28.72
N ALA A 2 -3.71 -11.62 28.24
CA ALA A 2 -4.03 -11.82 26.83
C ALA A 2 -4.91 -10.72 26.19
N GLN A 3 -5.98 -10.27 26.87
CA GLN A 3 -6.87 -9.21 26.34
C GLN A 3 -6.17 -7.84 26.17
N ARG A 4 -5.23 -7.48 27.05
CA ARG A 4 -4.42 -6.25 26.90
C ARG A 4 -3.47 -6.32 25.69
N GLY A 5 -2.93 -7.51 25.40
CA GLY A 5 -2.08 -7.73 24.22
C GLY A 5 -2.85 -7.58 22.91
N GLN A 6 -4.09 -8.07 22.87
CA GLN A 6 -4.94 -8.00 21.68
C GLN A 6 -5.43 -6.57 21.38
N GLY A 7 -5.76 -5.78 22.41
CA GLY A 7 -6.07 -4.36 22.26
C GLY A 7 -4.90 -3.58 21.66
N ARG A 8 -3.68 -3.74 22.21
CA ARG A 8 -2.47 -3.07 21.70
C ARG A 8 -2.15 -3.45 20.26
N LEU A 9 -2.26 -4.74 19.90
CA LEU A 9 -2.03 -5.18 18.52
C LEU A 9 -3.04 -4.54 17.57
N THR A 10 -4.32 -4.46 17.97
CA THR A 10 -5.36 -3.83 17.16
C THR A 10 -5.03 -2.36 16.88
N ASP A 11 -4.60 -1.61 17.91
CA ASP A 11 -4.19 -0.21 17.75
C ASP A 11 -2.99 -0.07 16.80
N VAL A 12 -2.01 -0.98 16.90
CA VAL A 12 -0.87 -1.01 15.96
C VAL A 12 -1.35 -1.22 14.53
N ILE A 13 -2.27 -2.16 14.28
CA ILE A 13 -2.81 -2.40 12.93
C ILE A 13 -3.58 -1.18 12.41
N VAL A 14 -4.37 -0.49 13.24
CA VAL A 14 -5.02 0.77 12.84
C VAL A 14 -3.98 1.78 12.37
N TRP A 15 -2.94 2.02 13.17
CA TRP A 15 -1.95 3.04 12.84
C TRP A 15 -1.10 2.67 11.63
N LEU A 16 -0.76 1.39 11.46
CA LEU A 16 -0.10 0.91 10.24
C LEU A 16 -0.98 1.14 9.02
N ALA A 17 -2.27 0.82 9.09
CA ALA A 17 -3.20 1.01 7.99
C ALA A 17 -3.39 2.50 7.62
N ILE A 18 -3.53 3.37 8.63
CA ILE A 18 -3.60 4.83 8.41
C ILE A 18 -2.29 5.33 7.79
N ALA A 19 -1.14 4.94 8.35
CA ALA A 19 0.16 5.35 7.84
C ALA A 19 0.38 4.89 6.39
N THR A 20 -0.01 3.67 6.04
CA THR A 20 0.02 3.19 4.65
C THR A 20 -0.85 4.03 3.75
N GLY A 21 -2.08 4.34 4.16
CA GLY A 21 -2.97 5.19 3.38
C GLY A 21 -2.40 6.59 3.17
N VAL A 22 -1.82 7.20 4.21
CA VAL A 22 -1.14 8.50 4.11
C VAL A 22 0.04 8.44 3.16
N VAL A 23 0.93 7.44 3.30
CA VAL A 23 2.09 7.27 2.42
C VAL A 23 1.65 7.12 0.97
N LEU A 24 0.63 6.30 0.69
CA LEU A 24 0.12 6.10 -0.67
C LEU A 24 -0.47 7.39 -1.24
N SER A 25 -1.24 8.16 -0.46
CA SER A 25 -1.73 9.46 -0.90
C SER A 25 -0.60 10.45 -1.19
N LEU A 26 0.48 10.46 -0.38
CA LEU A 26 1.66 11.29 -0.64
C LEU A 26 2.40 10.86 -1.91
N ILE A 27 2.44 9.56 -2.21
CA ILE A 27 2.97 9.04 -3.48
C ILE A 27 2.11 9.57 -4.65
N GLY A 28 0.78 9.50 -4.54
CA GLY A 28 -0.12 10.05 -5.55
C GLY A 28 0.08 11.55 -5.78
N ALA A 29 0.21 12.33 -4.70
CA ALA A 29 0.55 13.75 -4.79
C ALA A 29 1.90 13.99 -5.47
N ARG A 30 2.91 13.15 -5.19
CA ARG A 30 4.22 13.24 -5.84
C ARG A 30 4.12 12.97 -7.36
N PHE A 31 3.26 12.05 -7.80
CA PHE A 31 3.03 11.82 -9.24
C PHE A 31 2.34 13.01 -9.94
N LEU A 32 1.58 13.85 -9.24
CA LEU A 32 1.05 15.10 -9.80
C LEU A 32 2.12 16.19 -9.90
N LEU A 33 2.91 16.35 -8.83
CA LEU A 33 3.85 17.47 -8.70
C LEU A 33 5.19 17.22 -9.40
N GLN A 34 5.65 15.97 -9.42
CA GLN A 34 6.98 15.56 -9.90
C GLN A 34 6.93 14.20 -10.63
N PRO A 35 6.15 14.07 -11.71
CA PRO A 35 5.82 12.78 -12.36
C PRO A 35 7.06 11.96 -12.76
N GLU A 36 8.00 12.59 -13.48
CA GLU A 36 9.22 11.92 -13.97
C GLU A 36 10.12 11.43 -12.83
N HIS A 37 10.25 12.25 -11.77
CA HIS A 37 11.06 11.91 -10.61
C HIS A 37 10.40 10.80 -9.78
N ALA A 38 9.06 10.78 -9.69
CA ALA A 38 8.31 9.70 -9.07
C ALA A 38 8.49 8.38 -9.86
N ALA A 39 8.25 8.40 -11.17
CA ALA A 39 8.41 7.25 -12.05
C ALA A 39 9.83 6.64 -11.96
N THR A 40 10.86 7.49 -12.06
CA THR A 40 12.27 7.05 -11.94
C THR A 40 12.54 6.39 -10.58
N PHE A 41 12.02 6.98 -9.49
CA PHE A 41 12.19 6.43 -8.14
C PHE A 41 11.58 5.02 -8.02
N PHE A 42 10.38 4.83 -8.55
CA PHE A 42 9.66 3.54 -8.53
C PHE A 42 10.14 2.53 -9.59
N GLY A 43 11.22 2.86 -10.32
CA GLY A 43 11.90 1.91 -11.20
C GLY A 43 11.32 1.83 -12.62
N ILE A 44 10.55 2.84 -13.02
CA ILE A 44 10.06 3.01 -14.40
C ILE A 44 11.05 3.87 -15.18
N ASP A 45 11.45 3.38 -16.36
CA ASP A 45 12.41 4.09 -17.21
C ASP A 45 11.84 5.39 -17.79
N ARG A 46 12.75 6.29 -18.15
CA ARG A 46 12.48 7.68 -18.57
C ARG A 46 11.86 7.83 -19.96
N HIS A 47 11.14 6.83 -20.45
CA HIS A 47 10.39 7.02 -21.69
C HIS A 47 9.21 7.94 -21.38
N ASN A 48 9.27 9.21 -21.82
CA ASN A 48 8.27 10.24 -21.51
C ASN A 48 6.92 9.84 -22.12
N PRO A 49 5.95 9.34 -21.33
CA PRO A 49 4.68 8.87 -21.83
C PRO A 49 3.64 10.01 -21.88
N GLY A 50 4.08 11.26 -21.65
CA GLY A 50 3.23 12.40 -21.39
C GLY A 50 2.67 12.41 -19.96
N PHE A 51 1.91 13.46 -19.63
CA PHE A 51 1.39 13.67 -18.27
C PHE A 51 0.22 12.74 -17.90
N ALA A 52 -0.62 12.35 -18.87
CA ALA A 52 -1.87 11.65 -18.60
C ALA A 52 -1.71 10.31 -17.84
N PRO A 53 -0.74 9.44 -18.17
CA PRO A 53 -0.50 8.22 -17.40
C PRO A 53 -0.10 8.49 -15.95
N HIS A 54 0.73 9.52 -15.70
CA HIS A 54 1.10 9.91 -14.35
C HIS A 54 -0.08 10.46 -13.56
N ALA A 55 -0.96 11.25 -14.20
CA ALA A 55 -2.18 11.75 -13.58
C ALA A 55 -3.14 10.61 -13.19
N ALA A 56 -3.26 9.57 -14.03
CA ALA A 56 -4.06 8.38 -13.71
C ALA A 56 -3.50 7.62 -12.50
N ILE A 57 -2.17 7.41 -12.45
CA ILE A 57 -1.50 6.82 -11.29
C ILE A 57 -1.75 7.65 -10.04
N ALA A 58 -1.55 8.97 -10.13
CA ALA A 58 -1.75 9.88 -9.02
C ALA A 58 -3.17 9.81 -8.43
N LEU A 59 -4.19 9.86 -9.28
CA LEU A 59 -5.59 9.81 -8.85
C LEU A 59 -5.91 8.48 -8.17
N ARG A 60 -5.42 7.37 -8.74
CA ARG A 60 -5.60 6.04 -8.17
C ARG A 60 -4.96 5.92 -6.80
N ASP A 61 -3.72 6.38 -6.65
CA ASP A 61 -2.98 6.29 -5.39
C ASP A 61 -3.61 7.20 -4.32
N LEU A 62 -4.08 8.40 -4.68
CA LEU A 62 -4.87 9.26 -3.80
C LEU A 62 -6.15 8.56 -3.34
N TRP A 63 -6.94 8.04 -4.29
CA TRP A 63 -8.19 7.34 -3.99
C TRP A 63 -7.98 6.13 -3.10
N LEU A 64 -7.04 5.24 -3.44
CA LEU A 64 -6.77 4.02 -2.67
C LEU A 64 -6.20 4.34 -1.28
N GLY A 65 -5.36 5.37 -1.16
CA GLY A 65 -4.81 5.81 0.12
C GLY A 65 -5.90 6.35 1.05
N LEU A 66 -6.77 7.23 0.54
CA LEU A 66 -7.91 7.76 1.29
C LEU A 66 -8.89 6.66 1.68
N LEU A 67 -9.14 5.70 0.79
CA LEU A 67 -10.02 4.57 1.06
C LEU A 67 -9.46 3.67 2.18
N MET A 68 -8.15 3.41 2.19
CA MET A 68 -7.49 2.67 3.26
C MET A 68 -7.61 3.39 4.61
N ILE A 69 -7.39 4.72 4.65
CA ILE A 69 -7.59 5.52 5.87
C ILE A 69 -9.03 5.38 6.37
N ALA A 70 -10.02 5.48 5.47
CA ALA A 70 -11.43 5.32 5.84
C ALA A 70 -11.72 3.95 6.44
N PHE A 71 -11.28 2.86 5.80
CA PHE A 71 -11.47 1.50 6.32
C PHE A 71 -10.80 1.30 7.69
N ALA A 72 -9.61 1.87 7.90
CA ALA A 72 -8.91 1.80 9.17
C ALA A 72 -9.63 2.55 10.29
N VAL A 73 -10.11 3.77 10.02
CA VAL A 73 -10.86 4.60 10.98
C VAL A 73 -12.19 3.95 11.34
N LEU A 74 -12.89 3.39 10.35
CA LEU A 74 -14.14 2.66 10.55
C LEU A 74 -13.95 1.28 11.18
N ARG A 75 -12.69 0.80 11.28
CA ARG A 75 -12.33 -0.53 11.75
C ARG A 75 -13.05 -1.66 11.00
N ASP A 76 -13.27 -1.46 9.70
CA ASP A 76 -13.78 -2.52 8.83
C ASP A 76 -12.64 -3.48 8.49
N TRP A 77 -12.41 -4.44 9.39
CA TRP A 77 -11.28 -5.36 9.28
C TRP A 77 -11.32 -6.26 8.04
N ARG A 78 -12.50 -6.56 7.50
CA ARG A 78 -12.59 -7.30 6.22
C ARG A 78 -12.13 -6.42 5.07
N ALA A 79 -12.56 -5.15 5.03
CA ALA A 79 -12.13 -4.21 4.01
C ALA A 79 -10.61 -3.94 4.10
N VAL A 80 -10.08 -3.70 5.30
CA VAL A 80 -8.62 -3.58 5.55
C VAL A 80 -7.87 -4.81 5.05
N ALA A 81 -8.34 -6.01 5.42
CA ALA A 81 -7.68 -7.25 5.04
C ALA A 81 -7.69 -7.50 3.53
N LEU A 82 -8.82 -7.26 2.86
CA LEU A 82 -8.94 -7.38 1.41
C LEU A 82 -8.03 -6.37 0.70
N TRP A 83 -8.04 -5.12 1.15
CA TRP A 83 -7.22 -4.06 0.57
C TRP A 83 -5.73 -4.42 0.65
N PHE A 84 -5.22 -4.79 1.83
CA PHE A 84 -3.82 -5.17 1.99
C PHE A 84 -3.46 -6.49 1.27
N SER A 85 -4.41 -7.43 1.17
CA SER A 85 -4.21 -8.67 0.40
C SER A 85 -3.99 -8.37 -1.09
N LEU A 86 -4.81 -7.50 -1.67
CA LEU A 86 -4.66 -7.07 -3.07
C LEU A 86 -3.43 -6.17 -3.25
N ALA A 87 -3.15 -5.28 -2.31
CA ALA A 87 -1.94 -4.46 -2.33
C ALA A 87 -0.67 -5.32 -2.31
N THR A 88 -0.69 -6.47 -1.63
CA THR A 88 0.42 -7.44 -1.66
C THR A 88 0.71 -7.92 -3.09
N LEU A 89 -0.34 -8.27 -3.84
CA LEU A 89 -0.21 -8.69 -5.24
C LEU A 89 0.30 -7.55 -6.12
N VAL A 90 -0.22 -6.34 -5.93
CA VAL A 90 0.21 -5.14 -6.66
C VAL A 90 1.70 -4.85 -6.39
N CYS A 91 2.14 -4.83 -5.13
CA CYS A 91 3.54 -4.56 -4.78
C CYS A 91 4.50 -5.61 -5.37
N PHE A 92 4.15 -6.90 -5.37
CA PHE A 92 4.99 -7.89 -6.04
C PHE A 92 4.96 -7.77 -7.56
N GLY A 93 3.81 -7.42 -8.14
CA GLY A 93 3.71 -7.06 -9.56
C GLY A 93 4.61 -5.88 -9.92
N ASP A 94 4.59 -4.82 -9.11
CA ASP A 94 5.43 -3.62 -9.29
C ASP A 94 6.92 -3.95 -9.14
N ALA A 95 7.29 -4.90 -8.27
CA ALA A 95 8.66 -5.39 -8.16
C ALA A 95 9.13 -6.07 -9.46
N VAL A 96 8.27 -6.89 -10.07
CA VAL A 96 8.55 -7.53 -11.37
C VAL A 96 8.63 -6.49 -12.48
N ILE A 97 7.71 -5.53 -12.51
CA ILE A 97 7.71 -4.43 -13.49
C ILE A 97 8.98 -3.58 -13.36
N ALA A 98 9.37 -3.21 -12.13
CA ALA A 98 10.59 -2.44 -11.89
C ALA A 98 11.86 -3.21 -12.29
N ALA A 99 11.89 -4.52 -12.08
CA ALA A 99 12.98 -5.38 -12.53
C ALA A 99 13.05 -5.45 -14.07
N ALA A 100 11.90 -5.53 -14.74
CA ALA A 100 11.79 -5.64 -16.19
C ALA A 100 12.01 -4.31 -16.93
N SER A 101 11.65 -3.18 -16.31
CA SER A 101 11.91 -1.85 -16.83
C SER A 101 13.35 -1.46 -16.55
N SER A 102 13.61 -0.88 -15.37
CA SER A 102 14.92 -0.28 -15.08
C SER A 102 15.98 -1.24 -14.54
N GLY A 103 15.58 -2.41 -14.02
CA GLY A 103 16.49 -3.35 -13.34
C GLY A 103 17.09 -2.82 -12.04
N ARG A 104 16.64 -1.65 -11.53
CA ARG A 104 17.20 -1.02 -10.33
C ARG A 104 16.82 -1.82 -9.09
N TRP A 105 17.80 -2.53 -8.53
CA TRP A 105 17.61 -3.43 -7.37
C TRP A 105 16.91 -2.74 -6.18
N ILE A 106 17.19 -1.46 -5.93
CA ILE A 106 16.59 -0.73 -4.80
C ILE A 106 15.09 -0.51 -4.99
N SER A 107 14.62 -0.29 -6.23
CA SER A 107 13.20 -0.17 -6.55
C SER A 107 12.51 -1.53 -6.43
N VAL A 108 13.17 -2.60 -6.90
CA VAL A 108 12.68 -3.98 -6.75
C VAL A 108 12.56 -4.35 -5.27
N ALA A 109 13.58 -4.05 -4.46
CA ALA A 109 13.59 -4.33 -3.03
C ALA A 109 12.54 -3.50 -2.27
N PHE A 110 12.33 -2.23 -2.65
CA PHE A 110 11.29 -1.39 -2.08
C PHE A 110 9.90 -2.00 -2.30
N HIS A 111 9.59 -2.40 -3.54
CA HIS A 111 8.31 -3.01 -3.89
C HIS A 111 8.13 -4.38 -3.25
N GLY A 112 9.14 -5.25 -3.31
CA GLY A 112 9.11 -6.57 -2.68
C GLY A 112 8.94 -6.49 -1.16
N GLY A 113 9.66 -5.57 -0.50
CA GLY A 113 9.51 -5.30 0.92
C GLY A 113 8.13 -4.77 1.28
N SER A 114 7.57 -3.88 0.46
CA SER A 114 6.20 -3.38 0.61
C SER A 114 5.18 -4.51 0.47
N GLY A 115 5.38 -5.44 -0.47
CA GLY A 115 4.53 -6.63 -0.61
C GLY A 115 4.53 -7.52 0.63
N LEU A 116 5.72 -7.81 1.19
CA LEU A 116 5.84 -8.57 2.43
C LEU A 116 5.15 -7.87 3.61
N PHE A 117 5.35 -6.55 3.74
CA PHE A 117 4.68 -5.73 4.74
C PHE A 117 3.15 -5.81 4.60
N CYS A 118 2.62 -5.56 3.40
CA CYS A 118 1.19 -5.63 3.11
C CYS A 118 0.62 -7.02 3.45
N GLY A 119 1.33 -8.09 3.07
CA GLY A 119 0.89 -9.47 3.34
C GLY A 119 0.82 -9.77 4.83
N ALA A 120 1.79 -9.29 5.60
CA ALA A 120 1.79 -9.42 7.05
C ALA A 120 0.59 -8.69 7.67
N VAL A 121 0.37 -7.42 7.33
CA VAL A 121 -0.76 -6.62 7.83
C VAL A 121 -2.09 -7.26 7.44
N ALA A 122 -2.23 -7.74 6.20
CA ALA A 122 -3.41 -8.47 5.73
C ALA A 122 -3.71 -9.70 6.59
N ALA A 123 -2.68 -10.52 6.88
CA ALA A 123 -2.85 -11.72 7.69
C ALA A 123 -3.36 -11.40 9.10
N TYR A 124 -2.88 -10.30 9.71
CA TYR A 124 -3.38 -9.85 11.01
C TYR A 124 -4.80 -9.27 10.90
N ALA A 125 -5.09 -8.46 9.89
CA ALA A 125 -6.43 -7.92 9.66
C ALA A 125 -7.48 -9.03 9.44
N TRP A 126 -7.13 -10.09 8.72
CA TRP A 126 -8.00 -11.27 8.56
C TRP A 126 -8.31 -11.97 9.89
N ARG A 127 -7.38 -11.96 10.85
CA ARG A 127 -7.63 -12.50 12.19
C ARG A 127 -8.59 -11.62 12.97
N LEU A 128 -8.47 -10.30 12.85
CA LEU A 128 -9.38 -9.33 13.48
C LEU A 128 -10.79 -9.36 12.86
N ALA A 129 -10.89 -9.73 11.58
CA ALA A 129 -12.14 -9.84 10.86
C ALA A 129 -12.97 -11.10 11.17
N ARG A 130 -12.41 -12.08 11.90
CA ARG A 130 -13.15 -13.30 12.25
C ARG A 130 -14.20 -12.99 13.32
N PRO A 131 -15.46 -13.41 13.14
CA PRO A 131 -16.43 -13.37 14.23
C PRO A 131 -15.86 -14.11 15.45
N SER A 132 -16.00 -13.52 16.63
CA SER A 132 -15.78 -14.28 17.87
C SER A 132 -16.83 -15.40 17.87
N ALA A 133 -16.40 -16.66 17.88
CA ALA A 133 -17.33 -17.77 18.04
C ALA A 133 -18.11 -17.53 19.35
N GLN A 134 -19.42 -17.31 19.23
CA GLN A 134 -20.34 -17.22 20.35
C GLN A 134 -20.65 -18.62 20.85
#